data_AF-A0A9E1V3U4-F1
#
_entry.id   AF-A0A9E1V3U4-F1
#
_cell.length_a   1.000
_cell.length_b   1.000
_cell.length_c   1.000
_cell.angle_alpha   90.00
_cell.angle_beta   90.00
_cell.angle_gamma   90.00
#
_symmetry.space_group_name_H-M   'P 1'
#
loop_
_entity.id
_entity.type
_entity.pdbx_description
1 polymer ?
#
loop_
_entity_poly.entity_id
_entity_poly.type
_entity_poly.pdbx_seq_one_letter_code
_entity_poly.pdbx_strand_id
1 'polypeptide(L)'
;MSIRYLTSGESHGPALVAIIDGIPAGLNIDSTIIDEDLKRRQKGYGAGPRMKMESDHAEIIGGVMAGETLGSPISLMIKNKDHKNWVGKNIESMTKPRPGHADLTAAIKYNYKDFRQSLERASARETAAKVAVGAICKHYLAQFGILVQGYVSSIGEIKANINKLQIDQRYEIAEKNSVRCPDVDAAKQMEETIKETIKAKDTIGGVIEVVVMGHPAGLGSHTLGDKKLTAKLGATILGIQAMKGVEFGNAFENTRNPGTKVHDGIFLENDRLTRKTNRAGGLEGGISNGEPIIIRAAMKPIATTLNPQKTVDVATGNEEDTQYERSDFCPVPRAVPVLEAAVSIVMANALIEKIGGDSLSEQIPRFEKLKTTKLSDLEIDGEEHLWWPD
;
A
#
# COMPACT_ATOMS: atom_id res chain seq x y z
N MET A 1 7.95 -15.77 14.85
CA MET A 1 8.35 -15.37 13.48
C MET A 1 8.00 -13.91 13.23
N SER A 2 8.62 -13.28 12.23
CA SER A 2 8.20 -11.98 11.69
C SER A 2 8.35 -12.01 10.17
N ILE A 3 7.48 -11.27 9.47
CA ILE A 3 7.57 -11.14 8.02
C ILE A 3 8.73 -10.23 7.66
N ARG A 4 9.56 -10.70 6.73
CA ARG A 4 10.58 -9.90 6.04
C ARG A 4 10.46 -10.16 4.56
N TYR A 5 10.71 -9.13 3.74
CA TYR A 5 10.73 -9.32 2.31
C TYR A 5 11.73 -8.41 1.64
N LEU A 6 12.20 -8.85 0.47
CA LEU A 6 13.08 -8.10 -0.40
C LEU A 6 12.47 -8.12 -1.80
N THR A 7 12.61 -7.00 -2.51
CA THR A 7 12.31 -6.91 -3.94
C THR A 7 13.58 -6.58 -4.70
N SER A 8 13.72 -7.15 -5.90
CA SER A 8 14.84 -6.90 -6.80
C SER A 8 14.33 -6.78 -8.23
N GLY A 9 15.13 -6.17 -9.09
CA GLY A 9 14.85 -5.99 -10.50
C GLY A 9 14.59 -4.54 -10.89
N GLU A 10 15.01 -4.24 -12.10
CA GLU A 10 14.94 -2.96 -12.77
C GLU A 10 13.73 -2.89 -13.72
N SER A 11 13.28 -1.67 -13.99
CA SER A 11 12.12 -1.41 -14.86
C SER A 11 12.24 -2.07 -16.22
N HIS A 12 13.43 -2.04 -16.82
CA HIS A 12 13.72 -2.64 -18.13
C HIS A 12 14.67 -3.84 -18.04
N GLY A 13 14.96 -4.32 -16.81
CA GLY A 13 15.68 -5.57 -16.59
C GLY A 13 14.88 -6.80 -17.03
N PRO A 14 15.46 -8.02 -16.98
CA PRO A 14 14.83 -9.24 -17.48
C PRO A 14 13.60 -9.68 -16.66
N ALA A 15 13.62 -9.45 -15.35
CA ALA A 15 12.55 -9.81 -14.44
C ALA A 15 12.59 -8.96 -13.17
N LEU A 16 11.49 -8.99 -12.43
CA LEU A 16 11.45 -8.63 -11.03
C LEU A 16 11.47 -9.90 -10.19
N VAL A 17 12.09 -9.83 -9.01
CA VAL A 17 12.10 -10.92 -8.03
C VAL A 17 11.61 -10.39 -6.70
N ALA A 18 10.85 -11.21 -5.98
CA ALA A 18 10.56 -10.97 -4.58
C ALA A 18 10.85 -12.23 -3.76
N ILE A 19 11.36 -12.02 -2.55
CA ILE A 19 11.49 -13.09 -1.56
C ILE A 19 10.75 -12.62 -0.32
N ILE A 20 9.81 -13.42 0.17
CA ILE A 20 9.14 -13.20 1.45
C ILE A 20 9.43 -14.36 2.40
N ASP A 21 9.85 -14.02 3.61
CA ASP A 21 10.13 -14.92 4.72
C ASP A 21 9.14 -14.65 5.85
N GLY A 22 8.79 -15.69 6.62
CA GLY A 22 7.89 -15.60 7.78
C GLY A 22 6.41 -15.87 7.51
N ILE A 23 6.03 -16.34 6.32
CA ILE A 23 4.69 -16.90 6.07
C ILE A 23 4.66 -18.32 6.68
N PRO A 24 3.67 -18.67 7.52
CA PRO A 24 3.60 -19.98 8.17
C PRO A 24 3.39 -21.13 7.16
N ALA A 25 3.71 -22.35 7.58
CA ALA A 25 3.43 -23.55 6.79
C ALA A 25 1.93 -23.85 6.70
N GLY A 26 1.51 -24.48 5.59
CA GLY A 26 0.15 -24.97 5.37
C GLY A 26 -0.84 -23.97 4.77
N LEU A 27 -0.38 -22.82 4.28
CA LEU A 27 -1.21 -21.90 3.49
C LEU A 27 -1.32 -22.44 2.06
N ASN A 28 -2.54 -22.77 1.64
CA ASN A 28 -2.82 -23.12 0.25
C ASN A 28 -2.58 -21.91 -0.65
N ILE A 29 -1.79 -22.09 -1.71
CA ILE A 29 -1.41 -21.01 -2.60
C ILE A 29 -1.02 -21.52 -3.99
N ASP A 30 -1.43 -20.77 -5.00
CA ASP A 30 -0.90 -20.84 -6.35
C ASP A 30 -0.69 -19.42 -6.93
N SER A 31 -0.16 -19.36 -8.15
CA SER A 31 0.08 -18.09 -8.84
C SER A 31 -1.19 -17.31 -9.16
N THR A 32 -2.37 -17.95 -9.22
CA THR A 32 -3.61 -17.29 -9.63
C THR A 32 -4.06 -16.25 -8.61
N ILE A 33 -3.89 -16.54 -7.32
CA ILE A 33 -4.16 -15.62 -6.20
C ILE A 33 -3.31 -14.34 -6.35
N ILE A 34 -2.06 -14.50 -6.77
CA ILE A 34 -1.11 -13.40 -6.95
C ILE A 34 -1.46 -12.59 -8.22
N ASP A 35 -1.79 -13.31 -9.30
CA ASP A 35 -2.07 -12.72 -10.60
C ASP A 35 -3.32 -11.84 -10.62
N GLU A 36 -4.31 -12.09 -9.74
CA GLU A 36 -5.49 -11.24 -9.60
C GLU A 36 -5.12 -9.81 -9.20
N ASP A 37 -4.31 -9.64 -8.16
CA ASP A 37 -3.88 -8.32 -7.69
C ASP A 37 -2.87 -7.68 -8.66
N LEU A 38 -2.01 -8.47 -9.32
CA LEU A 38 -1.16 -7.97 -10.40
C LEU A 38 -1.99 -7.42 -11.58
N LYS A 39 -3.03 -8.13 -12.01
CA LYS A 39 -3.97 -7.65 -13.04
C LYS A 39 -4.69 -6.38 -12.58
N ARG A 40 -5.10 -6.30 -11.31
CA ARG A 40 -5.72 -5.09 -10.75
C ARG A 40 -4.76 -3.90 -10.84
N ARG A 41 -3.48 -4.09 -10.52
CA ARG A 41 -2.42 -3.06 -10.61
C ARG A 41 -2.20 -2.52 -12.03
N GLN A 42 -2.50 -3.32 -13.06
CA GLN A 42 -2.37 -2.92 -14.47
C GLN A 42 -3.56 -2.11 -15.00
N LYS A 43 -4.71 -2.11 -14.30
CA LYS A 43 -5.97 -1.50 -14.74
C LYS A 43 -6.24 -0.16 -14.04
N GLY A 44 -6.67 0.83 -14.82
CA GLY A 44 -7.15 2.13 -14.33
C GLY A 44 -7.14 3.19 -15.43
N TYR A 45 -8.11 4.12 -15.40
CA TYR A 45 -8.12 5.25 -16.33
C TYR A 45 -6.93 6.18 -16.06
N GLY A 46 -6.32 6.70 -17.13
CA GLY A 46 -5.08 7.50 -17.03
C GLY A 46 -3.79 6.69 -17.04
N ALA A 47 -3.85 5.35 -17.18
CA ALA A 47 -2.66 4.50 -17.33
C ALA A 47 -1.91 4.77 -18.64
N GLY A 48 -0.58 4.75 -18.57
CA GLY A 48 0.30 4.93 -19.70
C GLY A 48 0.37 3.73 -20.64
N PRO A 49 1.00 3.88 -21.83
CA PRO A 49 1.04 2.85 -22.88
C PRO A 49 1.63 1.51 -22.45
N ARG A 50 2.52 1.51 -21.45
CA ARG A 50 3.22 0.31 -20.97
C ARG A 50 2.27 -0.79 -20.50
N MET A 51 1.17 -0.42 -19.86
CA MET A 51 0.21 -1.40 -19.33
C MET A 51 -0.53 -2.19 -20.41
N LYS A 52 -0.54 -1.71 -21.66
CA LYS A 52 -1.11 -2.46 -22.80
C LYS A 52 -0.18 -3.55 -23.33
N MET A 53 1.10 -3.50 -22.96
CA MET A 53 2.14 -4.45 -23.43
C MET A 53 2.52 -5.48 -22.36
N GLU A 54 2.37 -5.13 -21.08
CA GLU A 54 2.66 -6.04 -19.98
C GLU A 54 1.45 -6.91 -19.66
N SER A 55 1.70 -8.19 -19.35
CA SER A 55 0.73 -9.05 -18.68
C SER A 55 1.53 -9.77 -17.62
N ASP A 56 1.44 -9.23 -16.41
CA ASP A 56 2.25 -9.67 -15.29
C ASP A 56 1.74 -11.03 -14.82
N HIS A 57 2.68 -11.94 -14.54
CA HIS A 57 2.44 -13.25 -13.99
C HIS A 57 3.54 -13.52 -12.95
N ALA A 58 3.16 -13.96 -11.76
CA ALA A 58 4.09 -14.33 -10.70
C ALA A 58 4.35 -15.84 -10.73
N GLU A 59 5.56 -16.22 -11.13
CA GLU A 59 6.05 -17.59 -11.04
C GLU A 59 6.56 -17.84 -9.61
N ILE A 60 5.97 -18.80 -8.91
CA ILE A 60 6.46 -19.25 -7.60
C ILE A 60 7.59 -20.25 -7.84
N ILE A 61 8.81 -19.89 -7.43
CA ILE A 61 10.03 -20.67 -7.71
C ILE A 61 10.66 -21.28 -6.45
N GLY A 62 10.06 -21.08 -5.28
CA GLY A 62 10.52 -21.68 -4.03
C GLY A 62 9.55 -21.43 -2.87
N GLY A 63 9.67 -22.25 -1.82
CA GLY A 63 8.89 -22.11 -0.57
C GLY A 63 7.49 -22.72 -0.57
N VAL A 64 7.09 -23.36 -1.68
CA VAL A 64 5.78 -24.00 -1.85
C VAL A 64 5.97 -25.41 -2.40
N MET A 65 5.25 -26.38 -1.84
CA MET A 65 5.21 -27.76 -2.31
C MET A 65 3.76 -28.24 -2.36
N ALA A 66 3.35 -28.88 -3.46
CA ALA A 66 1.99 -29.39 -3.65
C ALA A 66 0.88 -28.33 -3.42
N GLY A 67 1.17 -27.05 -3.71
CA GLY A 67 0.23 -25.95 -3.51
C GLY A 67 0.16 -25.43 -2.08
N GLU A 68 1.03 -25.87 -1.17
CA GLU A 68 1.06 -25.39 0.22
C GLU A 68 2.40 -24.75 0.57
N THR A 69 2.35 -23.68 1.37
CA THR A 69 3.57 -23.06 1.92
C THR A 69 4.28 -23.98 2.89
N LEU A 70 5.62 -23.95 2.85
CA LEU A 70 6.47 -24.81 3.69
C LEU A 70 6.94 -24.14 4.99
N GLY A 71 6.65 -22.86 5.20
CA GLY A 71 7.26 -22.05 6.26
C GLY A 71 8.65 -21.51 5.92
N SER A 72 9.32 -22.08 4.93
CA SER A 72 10.56 -21.54 4.34
C SER A 72 10.28 -20.29 3.46
N PRO A 73 11.30 -19.46 3.15
CA PRO A 73 11.12 -18.31 2.28
C PRO A 73 10.48 -18.64 0.92
N ILE A 74 9.48 -17.86 0.53
CA ILE A 74 8.79 -17.97 -0.75
C ILE A 74 9.48 -17.03 -1.75
N SER A 75 9.89 -17.60 -2.88
CA SER A 75 10.54 -16.85 -3.96
C SER A 75 9.59 -16.69 -5.14
N LEU A 76 9.45 -15.46 -5.63
CA LEU A 76 8.58 -15.07 -6.73
C LEU A 76 9.40 -14.43 -7.84
N MET A 77 9.08 -14.76 -9.09
CA MET A 77 9.66 -14.13 -10.28
C MET A 77 8.57 -13.61 -11.21
N ILE A 78 8.69 -12.36 -11.65
CA ILE A 78 7.79 -11.72 -12.62
C ILE A 78 8.61 -11.30 -13.84
N LYS A 79 8.44 -12.00 -14.96
CA LYS A 79 9.21 -11.73 -16.19
C LYS A 79 8.79 -10.41 -16.83
N ASN A 80 9.76 -9.60 -17.24
CA ASN A 80 9.50 -8.35 -17.94
C ASN A 80 9.41 -8.60 -19.45
N LYS A 81 8.19 -8.62 -20.01
CA LYS A 81 7.97 -8.84 -21.45
C LYS A 81 8.64 -7.79 -22.33
N ASP A 82 8.79 -6.56 -21.83
CA ASP A 82 9.42 -5.45 -22.56
C ASP A 82 10.95 -5.60 -22.67
N HIS A 83 11.59 -6.43 -21.82
CA HIS A 83 13.05 -6.56 -21.77
C HIS A 83 13.67 -6.91 -23.14
N LYS A 84 12.99 -7.73 -23.94
CA LYS A 84 13.44 -8.09 -25.30
C LYS A 84 13.71 -6.88 -26.21
N ASN A 85 13.05 -5.74 -25.97
CA ASN A 85 13.21 -4.51 -26.74
C ASN A 85 14.48 -3.72 -26.34
N TRP A 86 15.16 -4.15 -25.27
CA TRP A 86 16.35 -3.51 -24.72
C TRP A 86 17.63 -4.32 -24.94
N VAL A 87 17.51 -5.61 -25.28
CA VAL A 87 18.66 -6.48 -25.53
C VAL A 87 19.47 -5.98 -26.73
N GLY A 88 20.77 -5.76 -26.54
CA GLY A 88 21.69 -5.33 -27.59
C GLY A 88 21.49 -3.89 -28.10
N LYS A 89 20.63 -3.10 -27.42
CA LYS A 89 20.31 -1.73 -27.84
C LYS A 89 21.31 -0.73 -27.27
N ASN A 90 21.96 0.04 -28.14
CA ASN A 90 22.68 1.24 -27.73
C ASN A 90 21.68 2.29 -27.24
N ILE A 91 21.97 2.88 -26.10
CA ILE A 91 21.10 3.86 -25.46
C ILE A 91 21.82 5.19 -25.27
N GLU A 92 21.10 6.28 -25.48
CA GLU A 92 21.56 7.61 -25.13
C GLU A 92 21.59 7.77 -23.61
N SER A 93 22.64 8.44 -23.10
CA SER A 93 22.81 8.73 -21.69
C SER A 93 21.75 9.72 -21.22
N MET A 94 21.15 9.47 -20.06
CA MET A 94 20.22 10.41 -19.46
C MET A 94 20.98 11.41 -18.58
N THR A 95 21.08 12.66 -19.04
CA THR A 95 21.85 13.73 -18.37
C THR A 95 21.00 14.89 -17.86
N LYS A 96 19.68 14.82 -18.07
CA LYS A 96 18.70 15.82 -17.66
C LYS A 96 17.82 15.25 -16.54
N PRO A 97 17.99 15.64 -15.27
CA PRO A 97 17.20 15.07 -14.18
C PRO A 97 15.77 15.61 -14.21
N ARG A 98 14.79 14.79 -13.85
CA ARG A 98 13.38 15.19 -13.79
C ARG A 98 13.02 15.75 -12.41
N PRO A 99 12.50 16.99 -12.31
CA PRO A 99 12.02 17.54 -11.04
C PRO A 99 11.01 16.62 -10.35
N GLY A 100 11.28 16.31 -9.08
CA GLY A 100 10.44 15.41 -8.30
C GLY A 100 10.68 13.91 -8.55
N HIS A 101 11.62 13.50 -9.40
CA HIS A 101 12.08 12.12 -9.48
C HIS A 101 13.36 11.91 -8.65
N ALA A 102 13.83 10.65 -8.55
CA ALA A 102 15.05 10.28 -7.84
C ALA A 102 16.34 10.65 -8.58
N ASP A 103 16.24 11.14 -9.82
CA ASP A 103 17.35 11.25 -10.77
C ASP A 103 18.59 11.95 -10.18
N LEU A 104 18.46 13.24 -9.83
CA LEU A 104 19.57 14.04 -9.29
C LEU A 104 20.03 13.56 -7.92
N THR A 105 19.09 13.29 -6.99
CA THR A 105 19.41 12.94 -5.61
C THR A 105 20.11 11.59 -5.50
N ALA A 106 19.72 10.62 -6.34
CA ALA A 106 20.37 9.32 -6.40
C ALA A 106 21.74 9.42 -7.06
N ALA A 107 21.93 10.22 -8.10
CA ALA A 107 23.25 10.40 -8.69
C ALA A 107 24.24 11.04 -7.73
N ILE A 108 23.82 12.06 -6.96
CA ILE A 108 24.65 12.64 -5.89
C ILE A 108 24.99 11.57 -4.84
N LYS A 109 24.01 10.75 -4.45
CA LYS A 109 24.19 9.71 -3.42
C LYS A 109 25.10 8.57 -3.84
N TYR A 110 24.97 8.10 -5.08
CA TYR A 110 25.62 6.87 -5.56
C TYR A 110 26.73 7.13 -6.58
N ASN A 111 27.04 8.41 -6.86
CA ASN A 111 28.03 8.83 -7.86
C ASN A 111 27.75 8.22 -9.25
N TYR A 112 26.48 8.30 -9.68
CA TYR A 112 26.06 7.79 -10.99
C TYR A 112 26.58 8.66 -12.12
N LYS A 113 26.90 8.01 -13.25
CA LYS A 113 27.34 8.68 -14.49
C LYS A 113 26.19 8.89 -15.48
N ASP A 114 25.07 8.23 -15.23
CA ASP A 114 23.85 8.32 -16.04
C ASP A 114 22.64 8.27 -15.09
N PHE A 115 21.69 9.20 -15.24
CA PHE A 115 20.48 9.22 -14.41
C PHE A 115 19.60 7.99 -14.60
N ARG A 116 19.74 7.26 -15.71
CA ARG A 116 19.04 5.99 -15.93
C ARG A 116 19.35 4.95 -14.86
N GLN A 117 20.56 4.96 -14.30
CA GLN A 117 20.94 4.05 -13.21
C GLN A 117 20.00 4.17 -12.00
N SER A 118 19.51 5.39 -11.71
CA SER A 118 18.51 5.62 -10.67
C SER A 118 17.09 5.33 -11.15
N LEU A 119 16.74 5.74 -12.37
CA LEU A 119 15.41 5.59 -12.96
C LEU A 119 14.95 4.14 -12.94
N GLU A 120 15.83 3.23 -13.31
CA GLU A 120 15.52 1.81 -13.46
C GLU A 120 15.00 1.18 -12.17
N ARG A 121 15.60 1.54 -11.02
CA ARG A 121 15.20 1.00 -9.71
C ARG A 121 14.14 1.86 -9.00
N ALA A 122 14.21 3.19 -9.16
CA ALA A 122 13.24 4.11 -8.56
C ALA A 122 11.86 4.05 -9.25
N SER A 123 11.78 3.48 -10.45
CA SER A 123 10.54 3.27 -11.19
C SER A 123 9.51 2.51 -10.35
N ALA A 124 8.24 2.94 -10.45
CA ALA A 124 7.11 2.24 -9.85
C ALA A 124 6.86 0.84 -10.47
N ARG A 125 7.67 0.37 -11.43
CA ARG A 125 7.64 -1.03 -11.88
C ARG A 125 7.94 -1.99 -10.72
N GLU A 126 8.81 -1.61 -9.79
CA GLU A 126 9.12 -2.38 -8.57
C GLU A 126 7.86 -2.75 -7.77
N THR A 127 6.82 -1.90 -7.79
CA THR A 127 5.56 -2.17 -7.08
C THR A 127 4.86 -3.45 -7.51
N ALA A 128 5.13 -3.99 -8.71
CA ALA A 128 4.58 -5.29 -9.11
C ALA A 128 5.11 -6.42 -8.21
N ALA A 129 6.41 -6.40 -7.87
CA ALA A 129 7.00 -7.36 -6.93
C ALA A 129 6.39 -7.20 -5.52
N LYS A 130 6.18 -5.96 -5.08
CA LYS A 130 5.53 -5.67 -3.79
C LYS A 130 4.05 -6.11 -3.75
N VAL A 131 3.31 -5.90 -4.84
CA VAL A 131 1.94 -6.40 -4.97
C VAL A 131 1.91 -7.91 -4.92
N ALA A 132 2.88 -8.58 -5.55
CA ALA A 132 2.95 -10.04 -5.49
C ALA A 132 3.16 -10.55 -4.05
N VAL A 133 4.06 -9.91 -3.28
CA VAL A 133 4.24 -10.20 -1.85
C VAL A 133 2.96 -9.89 -1.06
N GLY A 134 2.35 -8.74 -1.30
CA GLY A 134 1.15 -8.32 -0.59
C GLY A 134 -0.07 -9.21 -0.86
N ALA A 135 -0.18 -9.80 -2.05
CA ALA A 135 -1.24 -10.75 -2.38
C ALA A 135 -1.15 -12.01 -1.51
N ILE A 136 0.07 -12.51 -1.25
CA ILE A 136 0.30 -13.63 -0.30
C ILE A 136 -0.15 -13.22 1.11
N CYS A 137 0.25 -12.04 1.57
CA CYS A 137 -0.13 -11.53 2.90
C CYS A 137 -1.64 -11.32 3.01
N LYS A 138 -2.30 -10.82 1.95
CA LYS A 138 -3.74 -10.61 1.88
C LYS A 138 -4.48 -11.96 1.90
N HIS A 139 -3.98 -12.96 1.19
CA HIS A 139 -4.52 -14.32 1.21
C HIS A 139 -4.37 -15.01 2.57
N TYR A 140 -3.23 -14.80 3.25
CA TYR A 140 -3.01 -15.23 4.63
C TYR A 140 -4.00 -14.55 5.59
N LEU A 141 -4.16 -13.23 5.52
CA LEU A 141 -5.10 -12.48 6.36
C LEU A 141 -6.56 -12.94 6.18
N ALA A 142 -6.94 -13.31 4.96
CA ALA A 142 -8.28 -13.82 4.66
C ALA A 142 -8.62 -15.12 5.42
N GLN A 143 -7.62 -15.93 5.81
CA GLN A 143 -7.83 -17.14 6.63
C GLN A 143 -8.35 -16.81 8.04
N PHE A 144 -8.18 -15.56 8.48
CA PHE A 144 -8.65 -15.04 9.77
C PHE A 144 -9.83 -14.09 9.62
N GLY A 145 -10.46 -14.03 8.43
CA GLY A 145 -11.56 -13.11 8.15
C GLY A 145 -11.14 -11.64 8.05
N ILE A 146 -9.84 -11.36 7.92
CA ILE A 146 -9.33 -9.99 7.82
C ILE A 146 -9.30 -9.55 6.36
N LEU A 147 -9.98 -8.43 6.08
CA LEU A 147 -10.10 -7.87 4.73
C LEU A 147 -9.30 -6.58 4.64
N VAL A 148 -8.49 -6.43 3.59
CA VAL A 148 -7.78 -5.19 3.23
C VAL A 148 -8.28 -4.73 1.87
N GLN A 149 -8.96 -3.59 1.85
CA GLN A 149 -9.67 -3.08 0.67
C GLN A 149 -9.37 -1.61 0.48
N GLY A 150 -9.08 -1.20 -0.75
CA GLY A 150 -8.78 0.19 -1.07
C GLY A 150 -9.68 0.76 -2.16
N TYR A 151 -9.77 2.08 -2.19
CA TYR A 151 -10.45 2.84 -3.23
C TYR A 151 -9.95 4.27 -3.29
N VAL A 152 -10.19 4.94 -4.42
CA VAL A 152 -9.84 6.34 -4.63
C VAL A 152 -10.87 7.23 -3.92
N SER A 153 -10.39 8.16 -3.10
CA SER A 153 -11.22 9.14 -2.40
C SER A 153 -11.16 10.54 -3.03
N SER A 154 -10.09 10.87 -3.76
CA SER A 154 -10.04 12.08 -4.58
C SER A 154 -9.05 11.98 -5.74
N ILE A 155 -9.33 12.72 -6.81
CA ILE A 155 -8.37 13.01 -7.90
C ILE A 155 -8.46 14.50 -8.20
N GLY A 156 -7.32 15.19 -8.14
CA GLY A 156 -7.31 16.66 -8.20
C GLY A 156 -8.20 17.27 -7.13
N GLU A 157 -9.07 18.19 -7.54
CA GLU A 157 -10.03 18.87 -6.66
C GLU A 157 -11.31 18.06 -6.40
N ILE A 158 -11.56 17.02 -7.19
CA ILE A 158 -12.77 16.20 -7.09
C ILE A 158 -12.65 15.25 -5.90
N LYS A 159 -13.52 15.41 -4.91
CA LYS A 159 -13.59 14.58 -3.70
C LYS A 159 -14.84 13.71 -3.72
N ALA A 160 -14.68 12.43 -3.40
CA ALA A 160 -15.77 11.49 -3.22
C ALA A 160 -16.51 11.74 -1.91
N ASN A 161 -17.84 11.64 -1.91
CA ASN A 161 -18.63 11.65 -0.68
C ASN A 161 -18.79 10.23 -0.13
N ILE A 162 -17.69 9.68 0.39
CA ILE A 162 -17.61 8.30 0.90
C ILE A 162 -18.52 8.03 2.10
N ASN A 163 -18.87 9.08 2.87
CA ASN A 163 -19.71 8.95 4.07
C ASN A 163 -21.18 8.63 3.75
N LYS A 164 -21.61 8.79 2.49
CA LYS A 164 -22.94 8.36 2.03
C LYS A 164 -23.08 6.84 1.92
N LEU A 165 -21.97 6.10 1.94
CA LEU A 165 -21.93 4.66 1.73
C LEU A 165 -21.44 3.94 2.99
N GLN A 166 -22.07 2.80 3.27
CA GLN A 166 -21.58 1.88 4.29
C GLN A 166 -20.19 1.36 3.89
N ILE A 167 -19.32 1.20 4.88
CA ILE A 167 -17.89 0.94 4.64
C ILE A 167 -17.64 -0.36 3.86
N ASP A 168 -18.46 -1.38 4.11
CA ASP A 168 -18.46 -2.70 3.48
C ASP A 168 -18.92 -2.67 2.01
N GLN A 169 -19.72 -1.68 1.60
CA GLN A 169 -20.20 -1.54 0.22
C GLN A 169 -19.20 -0.82 -0.70
N ARG A 170 -18.31 0.01 -0.13
CA ARG A 170 -17.47 0.95 -0.90
C ARG A 170 -16.57 0.22 -1.89
N TYR A 171 -15.90 -0.84 -1.43
CA TYR A 171 -14.96 -1.60 -2.27
C TYR A 171 -15.63 -2.19 -3.51
N GLU A 172 -16.75 -2.89 -3.34
CA GLU A 172 -17.44 -3.53 -4.46
C GLU A 172 -17.94 -2.53 -5.51
N ILE A 173 -18.35 -1.34 -5.09
CA ILE A 173 -18.76 -0.27 -6.00
C ILE A 173 -17.54 0.31 -6.72
N ALA A 174 -16.44 0.53 -6.01
CA ALA A 174 -15.20 1.04 -6.56
C ALA A 174 -14.63 0.12 -7.66
N GLU A 175 -14.61 -1.20 -7.47
CA GLU A 175 -14.09 -2.14 -8.47
C GLU A 175 -14.89 -2.15 -9.80
N LYS A 176 -16.10 -1.57 -9.84
CA LYS A 176 -16.96 -1.53 -11.03
C LYS A 176 -16.66 -0.37 -11.98
N ASN A 177 -15.74 0.54 -11.63
CA ASN A 177 -15.42 1.69 -12.49
C ASN A 177 -13.90 1.90 -12.68
N SER A 178 -13.57 2.64 -13.73
CA SER A 178 -12.21 2.80 -14.25
C SER A 178 -11.28 3.61 -13.33
N VAL A 179 -11.83 4.44 -12.44
CA VAL A 179 -11.09 5.28 -11.50
C VAL A 179 -11.09 4.74 -10.07
N ARG A 180 -11.74 3.59 -9.83
CA ARG A 180 -11.85 2.93 -8.52
C ARG A 180 -12.40 3.82 -7.40
N CYS A 181 -13.40 4.64 -7.71
CA CYS A 181 -14.06 5.50 -6.72
C CYS A 181 -15.43 4.92 -6.33
N PRO A 182 -15.79 4.84 -5.04
CA PRO A 182 -17.07 4.28 -4.62
C PRO A 182 -18.25 5.25 -4.84
N ASP A 183 -17.98 6.55 -4.93
CA ASP A 183 -18.97 7.56 -5.28
C ASP A 183 -19.06 7.66 -6.82
N VAL A 184 -20.15 7.14 -7.40
CA VAL A 184 -20.33 7.01 -8.85
C VAL A 184 -20.38 8.37 -9.56
N ASP A 185 -20.90 9.41 -8.91
CA ASP A 185 -20.98 10.75 -9.51
C ASP A 185 -19.62 11.43 -9.46
N ALA A 186 -18.90 11.29 -8.33
CA ALA A 186 -17.52 11.76 -8.24
C ALA A 186 -16.61 10.98 -9.22
N ALA A 187 -16.84 9.67 -9.41
CA ALA A 187 -16.07 8.84 -10.34
C ALA A 187 -16.13 9.39 -11.79
N LYS A 188 -17.32 9.79 -12.26
CA LYS A 188 -17.50 10.42 -13.59
C LYS A 188 -16.74 11.74 -13.69
N GLN A 189 -16.80 12.57 -12.65
CA GLN A 189 -16.09 13.84 -12.61
C GLN A 189 -14.57 13.63 -12.60
N MET A 190 -14.07 12.67 -11.81
CA MET A 190 -12.65 12.30 -11.78
C MET A 190 -12.18 11.79 -13.15
N GLU A 191 -12.99 11.00 -13.85
CA GLU A 191 -12.67 10.52 -15.21
C GLU A 191 -12.55 11.68 -16.20
N GLU A 192 -13.48 12.66 -16.19
CA GLU A 192 -13.37 13.84 -17.04
C GLU A 192 -12.14 14.70 -16.65
N THR A 193 -11.85 14.88 -15.37
CA THR A 193 -10.64 15.59 -14.91
C THR A 193 -9.36 14.92 -15.43
N ILE A 194 -9.27 13.59 -15.38
CA ILE A 194 -8.13 12.86 -15.96
C ILE A 194 -8.06 13.10 -17.47
N LYS A 195 -9.20 13.03 -18.16
CA LYS A 195 -9.28 13.24 -19.62
C LYS A 195 -8.85 14.64 -20.04
N GLU A 196 -9.25 15.66 -19.28
CA GLU A 196 -8.82 17.05 -19.47
C GLU A 196 -7.32 17.20 -19.21
N THR A 197 -6.80 16.56 -18.16
CA THR A 197 -5.37 16.53 -17.84
C THR A 197 -4.55 15.90 -18.97
N ILE A 198 -5.02 14.79 -19.55
CA ILE A 198 -4.39 14.14 -20.71
C ILE A 198 -4.37 15.08 -21.92
N LYS A 199 -5.50 15.75 -22.23
CA LYS A 199 -5.58 16.73 -23.33
C LYS A 199 -4.61 17.90 -23.10
N ALA A 200 -4.47 18.33 -21.85
CA ALA A 200 -3.54 19.36 -21.43
C ALA A 200 -2.07 18.89 -21.39
N LYS A 201 -1.78 17.61 -21.68
CA LYS A 201 -0.43 17.01 -21.67
C LYS A 201 0.27 17.09 -20.30
N ASP A 202 -0.52 17.06 -19.23
CA ASP A 202 -0.05 17.16 -17.85
C ASP A 202 -0.33 15.86 -17.07
N THR A 203 -0.06 15.83 -15.76
CA THR A 203 -0.33 14.71 -14.87
C THR A 203 -1.08 15.17 -13.62
N ILE A 204 -1.82 14.26 -12.99
CA ILE A 204 -2.60 14.57 -11.80
C ILE A 204 -2.44 13.49 -10.72
N GLY A 205 -2.48 13.94 -9.47
CA GLY A 205 -2.42 13.11 -8.27
C GLY A 205 -3.78 12.98 -7.59
N GLY A 206 -3.78 12.49 -6.36
CA GLY A 206 -5.01 12.24 -5.62
C GLY A 206 -4.79 11.58 -4.27
N VAL A 207 -5.89 11.14 -3.67
CA VAL A 207 -5.91 10.48 -2.37
C VAL A 207 -6.58 9.11 -2.51
N ILE A 208 -5.97 8.11 -1.88
CA ILE A 208 -6.47 6.74 -1.82
C ILE A 208 -6.79 6.43 -0.37
N GLU A 209 -7.95 5.85 -0.10
CA GLU A 209 -8.33 5.32 1.21
C GLU A 209 -8.18 3.79 1.19
N VAL A 210 -7.50 3.24 2.18
CA VAL A 210 -7.42 1.80 2.45
C VAL A 210 -8.07 1.52 3.79
N VAL A 211 -8.95 0.53 3.80
CA VAL A 211 -9.68 0.09 4.98
C VAL A 211 -9.25 -1.34 5.32
N VAL A 212 -9.00 -1.59 6.61
CA VAL A 212 -8.82 -2.95 7.14
C VAL A 212 -9.99 -3.29 8.05
N MET A 213 -10.65 -4.41 7.79
CA MET A 213 -11.81 -4.89 8.55
C MET A 213 -11.58 -6.31 9.06
N GLY A 214 -12.30 -6.72 10.10
CA GLY A 214 -12.24 -8.08 10.67
C GLY A 214 -10.98 -8.37 11.49
N HIS A 215 -10.07 -7.41 11.65
CA HIS A 215 -8.88 -7.60 12.49
C HIS A 215 -9.24 -7.59 13.98
N PRO A 216 -8.49 -8.32 14.82
CA PRO A 216 -8.69 -8.26 16.26
C PRO A 216 -8.22 -6.92 16.83
N ALA A 217 -8.72 -6.57 18.01
CA ALA A 217 -8.11 -5.54 18.84
C ALA A 217 -6.73 -6.01 19.36
N GLY A 218 -5.83 -5.06 19.62
CA GLY A 218 -4.54 -5.35 20.23
C GLY A 218 -3.42 -5.74 19.26
N LEU A 219 -3.50 -5.37 17.98
CA LEU A 219 -2.36 -5.45 17.03
C LEU A 219 -1.50 -4.19 17.14
N GLY A 220 -0.18 -4.36 17.16
CA GLY A 220 0.77 -3.28 17.44
C GLY A 220 1.04 -3.09 18.94
N SER A 221 1.77 -2.03 19.29
CA SER A 221 2.11 -1.72 20.69
C SER A 221 2.26 -0.22 20.92
N HIS A 222 1.98 0.24 22.14
CA HIS A 222 2.23 1.63 22.56
C HIS A 222 3.64 1.82 23.17
N THR A 223 4.35 0.72 23.44
CA THR A 223 5.57 0.70 24.27
C THR A 223 6.76 1.41 23.65
N LEU A 224 6.93 1.32 22.32
CA LEU A 224 8.02 1.95 21.57
C LEU A 224 7.49 2.49 20.24
N GLY A 225 8.11 3.57 19.74
CA GLY A 225 7.66 4.27 18.54
C GLY A 225 7.60 3.39 17.29
N ASP A 226 8.60 2.53 17.08
CA ASP A 226 8.71 1.59 15.96
C ASP A 226 7.78 0.36 16.09
N LYS A 227 7.30 0.06 17.31
CA LYS A 227 6.31 -0.99 17.57
C LYS A 227 4.86 -0.53 17.38
N LYS A 228 4.62 0.79 17.26
CA LYS A 228 3.29 1.33 16.97
C LYS A 228 2.86 0.93 15.57
N LEU A 229 1.64 0.39 15.45
CA LEU A 229 1.07 0.00 14.18
C LEU A 229 0.92 1.21 13.23
N THR A 230 0.57 2.38 13.77
CA THR A 230 0.55 3.65 13.01
C THR A 230 1.92 3.99 12.40
N ALA A 231 3.01 3.79 13.13
CA ALA A 231 4.36 4.03 12.62
C ALA A 231 4.76 3.03 11.53
N LYS A 232 4.49 1.73 11.75
CA LYS A 232 4.76 0.67 10.76
C LYS A 232 3.96 0.88 9.47
N LEU A 233 2.66 1.19 9.57
CA LEU A 233 1.80 1.50 8.43
C LEU A 233 2.26 2.78 7.71
N GLY A 234 2.52 3.86 8.47
CA GLY A 234 2.92 5.14 7.91
C GLY A 234 4.25 5.05 7.15
N ALA A 235 5.26 4.41 7.74
CA ALA A 235 6.56 4.20 7.09
C ALA A 235 6.42 3.37 5.80
N THR A 236 5.62 2.30 5.83
CA THR A 236 5.43 1.42 4.68
C THR A 236 4.70 2.12 3.54
N ILE A 237 3.67 2.92 3.84
CA ILE A 237 2.91 3.70 2.86
C ILE A 237 3.76 4.82 2.26
N LEU A 238 4.48 5.58 3.09
CA LEU A 238 5.37 6.65 2.62
C LEU A 238 6.57 6.10 1.82
N GLY A 239 6.91 4.82 1.99
CA GLY A 239 7.91 4.13 1.19
C GLY A 239 7.44 3.78 -0.24
N ILE A 240 6.14 3.90 -0.54
CA ILE A 240 5.62 3.70 -1.89
C ILE A 240 5.92 4.92 -2.76
N GLN A 241 6.31 4.65 -4.01
CA GLN A 241 6.65 5.67 -4.99
C GLN A 241 5.52 6.71 -5.12
N ALA A 242 5.91 7.98 -5.13
CA ALA A 242 5.02 9.15 -5.21
C ALA A 242 4.08 9.41 -4.01
N MET A 243 4.12 8.61 -2.94
CA MET A 243 3.40 8.94 -1.71
C MET A 243 4.10 10.08 -0.97
N LYS A 244 3.32 11.10 -0.57
CA LYS A 244 3.82 12.31 0.09
C LYS A 244 3.18 12.61 1.43
N GLY A 245 2.06 11.95 1.75
CA GLY A 245 1.38 12.11 3.03
C GLY A 245 0.56 10.87 3.36
N VAL A 246 0.35 10.65 4.65
CA VAL A 246 -0.50 9.59 5.19
C VAL A 246 -1.28 10.16 6.38
N GLU A 247 -2.56 9.81 6.48
CA GLU A 247 -3.37 10.06 7.67
C GLU A 247 -4.15 8.81 8.08
N PHE A 248 -4.47 8.73 9.37
CA PHE A 248 -5.29 7.67 9.97
C PHE A 248 -6.60 8.29 10.45
N GLY A 249 -7.74 7.73 10.03
CA GLY A 249 -9.03 8.39 10.19
C GLY A 249 -9.01 9.79 9.55
N ASN A 250 -9.57 10.79 10.23
CA ASN A 250 -9.60 12.18 9.76
C ASN A 250 -8.50 13.03 10.44
N ALA A 251 -7.25 12.55 10.47
CA ALA A 251 -6.20 13.12 11.31
C ALA A 251 -6.01 14.63 11.12
N PHE A 252 -5.87 15.10 9.87
CA PHE A 252 -5.64 16.53 9.62
C PHE A 252 -6.87 17.39 9.89
N GLU A 253 -8.08 16.90 9.60
CA GLU A 253 -9.33 17.59 9.92
C GLU A 253 -9.54 17.70 11.43
N ASN A 254 -9.21 16.65 12.17
CA ASN A 254 -9.33 16.58 13.62
C ASN A 254 -8.50 17.66 14.35
N THR A 255 -7.42 18.17 13.73
CA THR A 255 -6.60 19.26 14.31
C THR A 255 -7.36 20.55 14.57
N ARG A 256 -8.55 20.72 13.96
CA ARG A 256 -9.38 21.92 14.06
C ARG A 256 -10.48 21.82 15.12
N ASN A 257 -10.54 20.70 15.84
CA ASN A 257 -11.64 20.38 16.75
C ASN A 257 -11.13 20.14 18.19
N PRO A 258 -11.89 20.51 19.24
CA PRO A 258 -11.60 20.12 20.62
C PRO A 258 -11.56 18.60 20.79
N GLY A 259 -10.77 18.09 21.74
CA GLY A 259 -10.60 16.65 21.99
C GLY A 259 -11.93 15.89 22.19
N THR A 260 -12.90 16.51 22.86
CA THR A 260 -14.25 15.94 23.07
C THR A 260 -15.05 15.71 21.78
N LYS A 261 -14.68 16.35 20.68
CA LYS A 261 -15.26 16.15 19.34
C LYS A 261 -14.41 15.26 18.44
N VAL A 262 -13.17 14.95 18.84
CA VAL A 262 -12.20 14.17 18.05
C VAL A 262 -12.14 12.73 18.52
N HIS A 263 -12.21 12.47 19.82
CA HIS A 263 -12.08 11.11 20.34
C HIS A 263 -13.38 10.33 20.22
N ASP A 264 -13.26 9.01 20.24
CA ASP A 264 -14.37 8.07 20.15
C ASP A 264 -14.70 7.57 21.56
N GLY A 265 -15.88 7.94 22.06
CA GLY A 265 -16.35 7.48 23.37
C GLY A 265 -16.58 5.97 23.37
N ILE A 266 -16.26 5.32 24.49
CA ILE A 266 -16.41 3.87 24.70
C ILE A 266 -17.69 3.61 25.48
N PHE A 267 -18.52 2.71 24.99
CA PHE A 267 -19.81 2.33 25.57
C PHE A 267 -19.84 0.83 25.84
N LEU A 268 -20.64 0.41 26.81
CA LEU A 268 -20.88 -1.01 27.09
C LEU A 268 -22.24 -1.42 26.50
N GLU A 269 -22.22 -2.39 25.60
CA GLU A 269 -23.40 -2.96 24.97
C GLU A 269 -23.29 -4.50 24.95
N ASN A 270 -24.18 -5.19 25.67
CA ASN A 270 -24.22 -6.66 25.73
C ASN A 270 -22.84 -7.30 26.03
N ASP A 271 -22.19 -6.85 27.11
CA ASP A 271 -20.85 -7.29 27.51
C ASP A 271 -19.72 -6.91 26.53
N ARG A 272 -19.96 -6.07 25.52
CA ARG A 272 -18.93 -5.59 24.58
C ARG A 272 -18.67 -4.10 24.74
N LEU A 273 -17.40 -3.73 24.75
CA LEU A 273 -16.95 -2.35 24.63
C LEU A 273 -17.00 -1.94 23.15
N THR A 274 -17.84 -0.95 22.85
CA THR A 274 -18.11 -0.46 21.49
C THR A 274 -17.84 1.04 21.38
N ARG A 275 -17.72 1.54 20.15
CA ARG A 275 -17.67 2.97 19.84
C ARG A 275 -18.80 3.33 18.89
N LYS A 276 -19.34 4.55 19.04
CA LYS A 276 -20.38 5.09 18.15
C LYS A 276 -19.80 5.81 16.93
N THR A 277 -18.51 6.12 16.96
CA THR A 277 -17.75 6.79 15.91
C THR A 277 -16.38 6.15 15.76
N ASN A 278 -15.72 6.38 14.63
CA ASN A 278 -14.38 5.87 14.34
C ASN A 278 -13.47 6.99 13.80
N ARG A 279 -13.37 8.08 14.55
CA ARG A 279 -12.57 9.26 14.20
C ARG A 279 -11.07 8.99 14.34
N ALA A 280 -10.70 8.07 15.24
CA ALA A 280 -9.34 7.55 15.40
C ALA A 280 -8.90 6.66 14.22
N GLY A 281 -9.84 6.20 13.38
CA GLY A 281 -9.55 5.33 12.25
C GLY A 281 -8.99 3.97 12.67
N GLY A 282 -9.59 3.35 13.69
CA GLY A 282 -9.28 2.00 14.16
C GLY A 282 -8.01 1.88 15.02
N LEU A 283 -7.32 2.98 15.31
CA LEU A 283 -6.01 2.97 15.98
C LEU A 283 -5.97 3.95 17.17
N GLU A 284 -5.65 3.43 18.35
CA GLU A 284 -5.45 4.21 19.58
C GLU A 284 -4.11 3.85 20.21
N GLY A 285 -3.28 4.84 20.55
CA GLY A 285 -1.94 4.59 21.11
C GLY A 285 -0.98 3.83 20.17
N GLY A 286 -1.32 3.69 18.88
CA GLY A 286 -0.59 2.83 17.94
C GLY A 286 -1.00 1.36 17.99
N ILE A 287 -2.18 1.04 18.54
CA ILE A 287 -2.73 -0.30 18.68
C ILE A 287 -4.10 -0.36 17.99
N SER A 288 -4.43 -1.46 17.32
CA SER A 288 -5.77 -1.68 16.77
C SER A 288 -6.83 -1.76 17.88
N ASN A 289 -7.92 -1.02 17.74
CA ASN A 289 -8.96 -0.93 18.77
C ASN A 289 -10.20 -1.80 18.49
N GLY A 290 -10.21 -2.51 17.36
CA GLY A 290 -11.30 -3.38 16.89
C GLY A 290 -12.26 -2.73 15.89
N GLU A 291 -12.27 -1.39 15.79
CA GLU A 291 -12.97 -0.67 14.73
C GLU A 291 -12.18 -0.75 13.41
N PRO A 292 -12.82 -0.56 12.24
CA PRO A 292 -12.12 -0.55 10.96
C PRO A 292 -10.91 0.39 10.96
N ILE A 293 -9.74 -0.09 10.55
CA ILE A 293 -8.58 0.78 10.36
C ILE A 293 -8.78 1.56 9.06
N ILE A 294 -8.77 2.89 9.14
CA ILE A 294 -8.97 3.78 7.99
C ILE A 294 -7.67 4.55 7.74
N ILE A 295 -7.11 4.39 6.56
CA ILE A 295 -5.83 5.00 6.18
C ILE A 295 -6.02 5.77 4.88
N ARG A 296 -5.57 7.02 4.81
CA ARG A 296 -5.53 7.77 3.54
C ARG A 296 -4.10 8.11 3.16
N ALA A 297 -3.76 7.89 1.90
CA ALA A 297 -2.45 8.18 1.35
C ALA A 297 -2.56 9.22 0.23
N ALA A 298 -1.77 10.29 0.34
CA ALA A 298 -1.70 11.35 -0.66
C ALA A 298 -0.61 11.04 -1.68
N MET A 299 -1.01 10.80 -2.92
CA MET A 299 -0.13 10.54 -4.06
C MET A 299 0.03 11.82 -4.88
N LYS A 300 1.27 12.29 -5.03
CA LYS A 300 1.54 13.43 -5.91
C LYS A 300 1.37 13.04 -7.40
N PRO A 301 1.18 14.02 -8.30
CA PRO A 301 1.32 13.79 -9.75
C PRO A 301 2.69 13.18 -10.09
N ILE A 302 2.77 12.40 -11.18
CA ILE A 302 4.03 11.81 -11.62
C ILE A 302 4.96 12.90 -12.16
N ALA A 303 6.24 12.79 -11.84
CA ALA A 303 7.26 13.78 -12.17
C ALA A 303 7.47 14.02 -13.68
N THR A 304 7.00 13.12 -14.54
CA THR A 304 7.26 13.16 -15.98
C THR A 304 6.02 13.61 -16.74
N THR A 305 6.07 14.84 -17.22
CA THR A 305 5.01 15.52 -17.97
C THR A 305 5.38 15.61 -19.45
N LEU A 306 4.37 15.64 -20.33
CA LEU A 306 4.57 15.84 -21.77
C LEU A 306 4.85 17.32 -22.09
N ASN A 307 4.28 18.23 -21.29
CA ASN A 307 4.77 19.61 -21.24
C ASN A 307 6.08 19.61 -20.44
N PRO A 308 7.21 20.00 -21.05
CA PRO A 308 8.49 19.94 -20.36
C PRO A 308 8.57 20.96 -19.22
N GLN A 309 9.39 20.66 -18.23
CA GLN A 309 9.79 21.58 -17.16
C GLN A 309 11.24 22.02 -17.35
N LYS A 310 11.62 23.13 -16.73
CA LYS A 310 13.01 23.57 -16.69
C LYS A 310 13.86 22.63 -15.85
N THR A 311 15.05 22.31 -16.37
CA THR A 311 16.07 21.50 -15.72
C THR A 311 17.46 21.94 -16.19
N VAL A 312 18.50 21.25 -15.75
CA VAL A 312 19.88 21.47 -16.21
C VAL A 312 20.40 20.17 -16.81
N ASP A 313 20.96 20.25 -18.00
CA ASP A 313 21.78 19.17 -18.52
C ASP A 313 23.11 19.16 -17.77
N VAL A 314 23.29 18.18 -16.88
CA VAL A 314 24.46 18.12 -15.99
C VAL A 314 25.74 17.80 -16.76
N ALA A 315 25.65 17.22 -17.97
CA ALA A 315 26.82 16.96 -18.79
C ALA A 315 27.37 18.22 -19.47
N THR A 316 26.49 19.16 -19.83
CA THR A 316 26.87 20.40 -20.55
C THR A 316 26.89 21.64 -19.65
N GLY A 317 26.18 21.61 -18.53
CA GLY A 317 26.00 22.73 -17.61
C GLY A 317 24.93 23.74 -18.03
N ASN A 318 24.18 23.47 -19.10
CA ASN A 318 23.19 24.40 -19.64
C ASN A 318 21.78 24.15 -19.08
N GLU A 319 21.02 25.24 -18.91
CA GLU A 319 19.59 25.16 -18.65
C GLU A 319 18.85 24.65 -19.90
N GLU A 320 17.99 23.65 -19.68
CA GLU A 320 17.34 22.86 -20.72
C GLU A 320 15.93 22.47 -20.28
N ASP A 321 15.19 21.86 -21.18
CA ASP A 321 13.86 21.30 -20.90
C ASP A 321 13.96 19.79 -20.59
N THR A 322 13.11 19.29 -19.69
CA THR A 322 13.06 17.86 -19.34
C THR A 322 12.69 17.00 -20.54
N GLN A 323 13.32 15.83 -20.66
CA GLN A 323 12.93 14.82 -21.64
C GLN A 323 11.77 13.96 -21.09
N TYR A 324 10.76 13.72 -21.93
CA TYR A 324 9.66 12.83 -21.58
C TYR A 324 10.13 11.37 -21.52
N GLU A 325 9.86 10.75 -20.38
CA GLU A 325 9.92 9.31 -20.16
C GLU A 325 8.50 8.74 -20.09
N ARG A 326 8.28 7.56 -20.67
CA ARG A 326 6.93 6.97 -20.72
C ARG A 326 6.34 6.80 -19.31
N SER A 327 5.27 7.55 -19.02
CA SER A 327 4.62 7.63 -17.70
C SER A 327 3.10 7.52 -17.80
N ASP A 328 2.45 7.34 -16.64
CA ASP A 328 1.00 7.47 -16.51
C ASP A 328 0.60 8.95 -16.40
N PHE A 329 -0.62 9.27 -16.80
CA PHE A 329 -1.21 10.60 -16.62
C PHE A 329 -1.87 10.75 -15.25
N CYS A 330 -2.52 9.69 -14.77
CA CYS A 330 -3.05 9.58 -13.42
C CYS A 330 -2.81 8.14 -12.91
N PRO A 331 -1.84 7.93 -12.00
CA PRO A 331 -1.59 6.59 -11.46
C PRO A 331 -2.47 6.22 -10.26
N VAL A 332 -3.29 7.15 -9.76
CA VAL A 332 -4.03 7.00 -8.49
C VAL A 332 -4.89 5.73 -8.46
N PRO A 333 -5.70 5.40 -9.49
CA PRO A 333 -6.49 4.16 -9.47
C PRO A 333 -5.61 2.90 -9.44
N ARG A 334 -4.44 2.93 -10.07
CA ARG A 334 -3.52 1.78 -10.13
C ARG A 334 -2.69 1.62 -8.86
N ALA A 335 -2.53 2.69 -8.08
CA ALA A 335 -1.86 2.64 -6.79
C ALA A 335 -2.74 2.04 -5.68
N VAL A 336 -4.06 1.89 -5.90
CA VAL A 336 -4.97 1.21 -4.95
C VAL A 336 -4.48 -0.20 -4.55
N PRO A 337 -4.29 -1.16 -5.48
CA PRO A 337 -3.77 -2.49 -5.13
C PRO A 337 -2.34 -2.46 -4.56
N VAL A 338 -1.54 -1.44 -4.89
CA VAL A 338 -0.20 -1.26 -4.31
C VAL A 338 -0.29 -0.92 -2.82
N LEU A 339 -1.21 -0.02 -2.45
CA LEU A 339 -1.43 0.33 -1.05
C LEU A 339 -2.14 -0.77 -0.27
N GLU A 340 -3.10 -1.49 -0.87
CA GLU A 340 -3.67 -2.70 -0.27
C GLU A 340 -2.58 -3.72 0.05
N ALA A 341 -1.67 -3.99 -0.89
CA ALA A 341 -0.53 -4.89 -0.70
C ALA A 341 0.39 -4.41 0.44
N ALA A 342 0.74 -3.12 0.43
CA ALA A 342 1.60 -2.52 1.44
C ALA A 342 1.01 -2.63 2.86
N VAL A 343 -0.29 -2.35 3.00
CA VAL A 343 -1.03 -2.49 4.27
C VAL A 343 -1.15 -3.96 4.67
N SER A 344 -1.45 -4.85 3.72
CA SER A 344 -1.57 -6.30 3.99
C SER A 344 -0.28 -6.90 4.55
N ILE A 345 0.88 -6.46 4.05
CA ILE A 345 2.18 -6.88 4.59
C ILE A 345 2.33 -6.51 6.07
N VAL A 346 2.01 -5.26 6.42
CA VAL A 346 2.13 -4.77 7.82
C VAL A 346 1.12 -5.49 8.72
N MET A 347 -0.12 -5.67 8.25
CA MET A 347 -1.17 -6.33 9.01
C MET A 347 -0.88 -7.82 9.23
N ALA A 348 -0.40 -8.53 8.20
CA ALA A 348 0.02 -9.92 8.32
C ALA A 348 1.16 -10.07 9.33
N ASN A 349 2.16 -9.18 9.26
CA ASN A 349 3.27 -9.20 10.21
C ASN A 349 2.80 -8.93 11.65
N ALA A 350 1.94 -7.92 11.85
CA ALA A 350 1.41 -7.60 13.17
C ALA A 350 0.56 -8.75 13.76
N LEU A 351 -0.19 -9.45 12.91
CA LEU A 351 -0.96 -10.63 13.33
C LEU A 351 -0.02 -11.75 13.76
N ILE A 352 0.97 -12.11 12.93
CA ILE A 352 1.96 -13.16 13.22
C ILE A 352 2.75 -12.83 14.51
N GLU A 353 3.15 -11.58 14.70
CA GLU A 353 3.81 -11.13 15.94
C GLU A 353 2.92 -11.37 17.18
N LYS A 354 1.60 -11.15 17.05
CA LYS A 354 0.64 -11.29 18.15
C LYS A 354 0.31 -12.74 18.48
N ILE A 355 0.04 -13.58 17.47
CA ILE A 355 -0.42 -14.95 17.69
C ILE A 355 0.73 -15.97 17.74
N GLY A 356 1.88 -15.65 17.15
CA GLY A 356 3.01 -16.56 17.01
C GLY A 356 2.67 -17.83 16.22
N GLY A 357 3.46 -18.89 16.40
CA GLY A 357 3.22 -20.20 15.79
C GLY A 357 3.71 -20.32 14.36
N ASP A 358 4.10 -21.53 13.97
CA ASP A 358 4.88 -21.84 12.76
C ASP A 358 4.04 -22.44 11.61
N SER A 359 2.81 -22.84 11.88
CA SER A 359 1.85 -23.34 10.89
C SER A 359 0.47 -22.66 11.03
N LEU A 360 -0.32 -22.67 9.96
CA LEU A 360 -1.72 -22.21 10.03
C LEU A 360 -2.53 -23.02 11.04
N SER A 361 -2.30 -24.33 11.12
CA SER A 361 -2.98 -25.21 12.07
C SER A 361 -2.72 -24.85 13.54
N GLU A 362 -1.57 -24.24 13.84
CA GLU A 362 -1.27 -23.70 15.16
C GLU A 362 -1.85 -22.30 15.35
N GLN A 363 -1.84 -21.48 14.31
CA GLN A 363 -2.25 -20.08 14.38
C GLN A 363 -3.76 -19.87 14.50
N ILE A 364 -4.57 -20.63 13.75
CA ILE A 364 -6.04 -20.53 13.77
C ILE A 364 -6.60 -20.68 15.20
N PRO A 365 -6.31 -21.76 15.96
CA PRO A 365 -6.86 -21.90 17.31
C PRO A 365 -6.29 -20.88 18.31
N ARG A 366 -5.11 -20.31 18.05
CA ARG A 366 -4.56 -19.21 18.87
C ARG A 366 -5.28 -17.90 18.61
N PHE A 367 -5.63 -17.63 17.35
CA PHE A 367 -6.42 -16.48 16.96
C PHE A 367 -7.81 -16.50 17.61
N GLU A 368 -8.48 -17.65 17.61
CA GLU A 368 -9.81 -17.82 18.23
C GLU A 368 -9.81 -17.59 19.75
N LYS A 369 -8.66 -17.79 20.41
CA LYS A 369 -8.47 -17.58 21.86
C LYS A 369 -8.05 -16.17 22.23
N LEU A 370 -7.86 -15.26 21.25
CA LEU A 370 -7.51 -13.88 21.56
C LEU A 370 -8.60 -13.23 22.40
N LYS A 371 -8.19 -12.55 23.48
CA LYS A 371 -9.06 -11.64 24.22
C LYS A 371 -9.64 -10.60 23.27
N THR A 372 -10.94 -10.36 23.40
CA THR A 372 -11.69 -9.44 22.55
C THR A 372 -12.02 -8.16 23.32
N THR A 373 -12.85 -7.29 22.74
CA THR A 373 -13.38 -6.11 23.44
C THR A 373 -14.53 -6.45 24.40
N LYS A 374 -14.74 -7.72 24.74
CA LYS A 374 -15.70 -8.08 25.78
C LYS A 374 -15.20 -7.62 27.15
N LEU A 375 -16.10 -7.09 27.96
CA LEU A 375 -15.77 -6.67 29.31
C LEU A 375 -15.33 -7.87 30.15
N SER A 376 -15.99 -9.03 29.98
CA SER A 376 -15.61 -10.30 30.62
C SER A 376 -14.22 -10.85 30.25
N ASP A 377 -13.59 -10.38 29.16
CA ASP A 377 -12.23 -10.77 28.79
C ASP A 377 -11.15 -9.94 29.55
N LEU A 378 -11.54 -8.82 30.17
CA LEU A 378 -10.64 -7.88 30.84
C LEU A 378 -10.50 -8.22 32.33
N GLU A 379 -9.27 -8.26 32.84
CA GLU A 379 -8.92 -8.59 34.22
C GLU A 379 -8.48 -7.34 35.00
N ILE A 380 -9.16 -6.21 34.79
CA ILE A 380 -8.89 -4.99 35.56
C ILE A 380 -9.56 -5.15 36.94
N ASP A 381 -8.75 -5.32 37.97
CA ASP A 381 -9.19 -5.65 39.34
C ASP A 381 -9.87 -4.48 40.08
N GLY A 382 -9.58 -3.24 39.70
CA GLY A 382 -10.09 -2.05 40.38
C GLY A 382 -9.49 -1.84 41.77
N GLU A 383 -8.40 -2.54 42.08
CA GLU A 383 -7.70 -2.44 43.36
C GLU A 383 -6.65 -1.32 43.32
N GLU A 384 -6.32 -0.78 44.49
CA GLU A 384 -5.19 0.15 44.61
C GLU A 384 -3.87 -0.63 44.54
N HIS A 385 -2.96 -0.19 43.68
CA HIS A 385 -1.65 -0.81 43.50
C HIS A 385 -0.56 0.09 44.09
N LEU A 386 0.41 -0.50 44.79
CA LEU A 386 1.63 0.20 45.17
C LEU A 386 2.44 0.50 43.91
N TRP A 387 2.51 1.78 43.53
CA TRP A 387 3.15 2.21 42.28
C TRP A 387 4.63 1.80 42.20
N TRP A 388 5.37 2.01 43.28
CA TRP A 388 6.80 1.71 43.36
C TRP A 388 7.16 1.32 44.80
N PRO A 389 7.50 0.05 45.08
CA PRO A 389 8.03 -0.33 46.38
C PRO A 389 9.44 0.22 46.58
N ASP A 390 9.81 0.47 47.84
CA ASP A 390 11.14 0.93 48.26
C ASP A 390 12.27 -0.08 47.96
#